data_AF-A0A7X8ME82-F1
#
_entry.id   AF-A0A7X8ME82-F1
#
_cell.length_a   1.000
_cell.length_b   1.000
_cell.length_c   1.000
_cell.angle_alpha   90.00
_cell.angle_beta   90.00
_cell.angle_gamma   90.00
#
_symmetry.space_group_name_H-M   'P 1'
#
loop_
_entity.id
_entity.type
_entity.pdbx_description
1 polymer ?
#
loop_
_entity_poly.entity_id
_entity_poly.type
_entity_poly.pdbx_seq_one_letter_code
_entity_poly.pdbx_strand_id
1 'polypeptide(L)' 'MGDRDIFIEINQILSKNGYNEVKSLIDLADFLNEEKDSDSDVYDRVRELYDQLVIGIGMW' A
#
# COMPACT_ATOMS: atom_id res chain seq x y z
N MET A 1 -1.80 -9.98 14.68
CA MET A 1 -0.80 -8.91 14.88
C MET A 1 0.09 -8.78 13.63
N GLY A 2 -0.46 -8.86 12.41
CA GLY A 2 0.34 -8.82 11.16
C GLY A 2 -0.14 -7.75 10.17
N ASP A 3 -1.45 -7.55 10.04
CA ASP A 3 -2.03 -6.69 9.00
C ASP A 3 -1.88 -5.18 9.30
N ARG A 4 -1.84 -4.82 10.59
CA ARG A 4 -1.81 -3.43 11.05
C ARG A 4 -0.44 -2.77 10.85
N ASP A 5 0.64 -3.54 10.91
CA ASP A 5 2.00 -3.04 10.74
C ASP A 5 2.26 -2.63 9.28
N ILE A 6 1.79 -3.45 8.33
CA ILE A 6 1.94 -3.19 6.90
C ILE A 6 1.22 -1.89 6.51
N PHE A 7 0.02 -1.65 7.05
CA PHE A 7 -0.69 -0.39 6.86
C PHE A 7 0.07 0.84 7.38
N ILE A 8 0.74 0.71 8.52
CA ILE A 8 1.53 1.79 9.09
C ILE A 8 2.75 2.06 8.19
N GLU A 9 3.42 1.01 7.72
CA GLU A 9 4.57 1.13 6.83
C GLU A 9 4.21 1.80 5.50
N ILE A 10 3.09 1.41 4.90
CA ILE A 10 2.57 2.03 3.68
C ILE A 10 2.26 3.53 3.91
N ASN A 11 1.58 3.87 5.01
CA ASN A 11 1.27 5.27 5.33
C ASN A 11 2.53 6.11 5.57
N GLN A 12 3.57 5.53 6.17
CA GLN A 12 4.86 6.20 6.31
C GLN A 12 5.53 6.47 4.97
N ILE A 13 5.48 5.51 4.03
CA ILE A 13 6.03 5.66 2.68
C ILE A 13 5.27 6.74 1.91
N LEU A 14 3.94 6.74 1.95
CA LEU A 14 3.10 7.75 1.31
C LEU A 14 3.34 9.14 1.89
N SER A 15 3.33 9.27 3.22
CA SER A 15 3.56 10.53 3.92
C SER A 15 4.94 11.13 3.62
N LYS A 16 6.00 10.30 3.56
CA LYS A 16 7.36 10.74 3.20
C LYS A 16 7.45 11.33 1.78
N ASN A 17 6.59 10.89 0.88
CA ASN A 17 6.56 11.33 -0.51
C ASN A 17 5.50 12.41 -0.76
N GLY A 18 4.81 12.89 0.28
CA GLY A 18 3.79 13.94 0.18
C GLY A 18 2.42 13.44 -0.27
N TYR A 19 2.22 12.12 -0.30
CA TYR A 19 0.92 11.52 -0.58
C TYR A 19 0.06 11.43 0.68
N ASN A 20 -1.26 11.34 0.46
CA ASN A 20 -2.22 11.29 1.54
C ASN A 20 -2.23 9.92 2.22
N GLU A 21 -2.50 9.89 3.53
CA GLU A 21 -2.61 8.63 4.28
C GLU A 21 -3.86 7.85 3.85
N VAL A 22 -3.64 6.59 3.53
CA VAL A 22 -4.65 5.59 3.15
C VAL A 22 -5.16 4.88 4.40
N LYS A 23 -6.49 4.86 4.54
CA LYS A 23 -7.16 4.29 5.73
C LYS A 23 -7.62 2.85 5.54
N SER A 24 -7.63 2.36 4.30
CA SER A 24 -8.21 1.06 3.92
C SER A 24 -7.48 0.44 2.72
N LEU A 25 -7.60 -0.89 2.58
CA LEU A 25 -7.04 -1.64 1.43
C LEU A 25 -7.64 -1.18 0.10
N ILE A 26 -8.90 -0.76 0.13
CA ILE A 26 -9.62 -0.24 -1.05
C ILE A 26 -9.00 1.08 -1.49
N ASP A 27 -8.70 1.98 -0.55
CA ASP A 27 -8.07 3.28 -0.79
C ASP A 27 -6.67 3.09 -1.38
N LEU A 28 -5.94 2.09 -0.88
CA LEU A 28 -4.65 1.71 -1.43
C LEU A 28 -4.74 1.10 -2.81
N ALA A 29 -5.71 0.22 -3.05
CA ALA A 29 -5.92 -0.39 -4.34
C ALA A 29 -6.29 0.66 -5.39
N ASP A 30 -7.10 1.66 -5.00
CA ASP A 30 -7.47 2.79 -5.85
C ASP A 30 -6.25 3.65 -6.18
N PHE A 31 -5.44 4.00 -5.17
CA PHE A 31 -4.15 4.68 -5.36
C PHE A 31 -3.21 3.92 -6.30
N LEU A 32 -3.07 2.61 -6.09
CA LEU A 32 -2.25 1.74 -6.95
C LEU A 32 -2.83 1.58 -8.37
N ASN A 33 -4.11 1.86 -8.57
CA ASN A 33 -4.74 1.77 -9.88
C ASN A 33 -4.66 3.12 -10.62
N GLU A 34 -4.76 4.24 -9.89
CA GLU A 34 -4.57 5.60 -10.44
C GLU A 34 -3.10 5.89 -10.77
N GLU A 35 -2.16 5.55 -9.89
CA GLU A 35 -0.72 5.83 -10.05
C GLU A 35 0.04 4.77 -10.85
N LYS A 36 -0.66 3.86 -11.54
CA LYS A 36 -0.05 2.72 -12.27
C LYS A 36 0.93 3.14 -13.40
N ASP A 37 0.85 4.40 -13.83
CA ASP A 37 1.73 5.00 -14.86
C ASP A 37 2.94 5.73 -14.26
N SER A 38 2.96 5.96 -12.94
CA SER A 38 4.10 6.58 -12.25
C SER A 38 5.17 5.51 -11.99
N ASP A 39 6.27 5.56 -12.75
CA ASP A 39 7.52 4.81 -12.52
C ASP A 39 8.20 5.32 -11.24
N SER A 40 7.53 5.09 -10.11
CA SER A 40 7.90 5.59 -8.80
C SER A 40 8.27 4.41 -7.92
N ASP A 41 9.47 4.45 -7.35
CA ASP A 41 9.96 3.44 -6.38
C ASP A 41 8.97 3.26 -5.21
N VAL A 42 8.23 4.33 -4.90
CA VAL A 42 7.12 4.36 -3.93
C VAL A 42 6.00 3.42 -4.33
N TYR A 43 5.61 3.42 -5.60
CA TYR A 43 4.53 2.59 -6.14
C TYR A 43 4.89 1.11 -6.03
N ASP A 44 6.10 0.73 -6.45
CA ASP A 44 6.58 -0.65 -6.40
C ASP A 44 6.59 -1.17 -4.95
N ARG A 45 7.09 -0.35 -4.02
CA ARG A 45 7.12 -0.64 -2.58
C ARG A 45 5.71 -0.82 -1.99
N VAL A 46 4.79 0.10 -2.31
CA VAL A 46 3.41 0.05 -1.81
C VAL A 46 2.66 -1.15 -2.39
N ARG A 47 2.91 -1.49 -3.66
CA ARG A 47 2.33 -2.65 -4.32
C ARG A 47 2.80 -3.97 -3.71
N GLU A 48 4.09 -4.10 -3.41
CA GLU A 48 4.63 -5.29 -2.75
C GLU A 48 3.99 -5.52 -1.37
N LEU A 49 3.85 -4.45 -0.57
CA LEU A 49 3.20 -4.49 0.73
C LEU A 49 1.70 -4.81 0.64
N TYR A 50 1.02 -4.26 -0.37
CA TYR A 50 -0.38 -4.60 -0.66
C TYR A 50 -0.55 -6.07 -1.03
N ASP A 51 0.31 -6.59 -1.89
CA ASP A 51 0.29 -7.99 -2.33
C ASP A 51 0.56 -8.93 -1.14
N GLN A 52 1.48 -8.58 -0.24
CA GLN A 52 1.70 -9.29 1.02
C GLN A 52 0.46 -9.28 1.93
N LEU A 53 -0.24 -8.16 2.03
CA LEU A 53 -1.52 -8.06 2.75
C LEU A 53 -2.58 -8.98 2.12
N VAL A 54 -2.74 -8.94 0.79
CA VAL A 54 -3.74 -9.74 0.07
C VAL A 54 -3.42 -11.24 0.11
N ILE A 55 -2.17 -11.63 -0.13
CA ILE A 55 -1.72 -13.03 -0.07
C ILE A 55 -1.80 -13.57 1.36
N GLY A 56 -1.50 -12.76 2.38
CA GLY A 56 -1.64 -13.13 3.78
C GLY A 56 -3.10 -13.37 4.21
N ILE A 57 -4.04 -12.62 3.63
CA ILE A 57 -5.48 -12.78 3.87
C ILE A 57 -6.06 -13.98 3.08
N GLY A 58 -5.45 -14.36 1.95
CA GLY A 58 -5.92 -15.44 1.06
C GLY A 58 -5.65 -16.88 1.54
N MET A 59 -5.00 -17.08 2.69
CA MET A 59 -4.76 -18.41 3.30
C MET A 59 -5.74 -18.78 4.44
N TRP A 60 -6.87 -18.08 4.56
CA TRP A 60 -7.95 -18.40 5.52
C TRP A 60 -9.22 -18.89 4.82
#